data_AF-A0A1E3X479-F1
#
_entry.id   AF-A0A1E3X479-F1
#
_cell.length_a   1.000
_cell.length_b   1.000
_cell.length_c   1.000
_cell.angle_alpha   90.00
_cell.angle_beta   90.00
_cell.angle_gamma   90.00
#
_symmetry.space_group_name_H-M   'P 1'
#
loop_
_entity.id
_entity.type
_entity.pdbx_description
1 polymer ?
#
loop_
_entity_poly.entity_id
_entity_poly.type
_entity_poly.pdbx_seq_one_letter_code
_entity_poly.pdbx_strand_id
1 'polypeptide(L)'
;MTQRDKDRIEEALFKGYLRTKRLSFTCERKHILKEILEISKTIKHFSINKLYNNLLVKRNRISKGTLYRTIKLLEDSKIVKKTDIDSDQYVYEKVEQYNIGHMVCLKCKRIIEINQKAIKSLINQICRKKSFNLKRTHLKLRVYAIIVQICLNTMNDYPLKGIVKCVHSTKGRLRFQLIDSAIEMLKDISPRLKEEILKKIEYIPGITAVRINPTIASVTISYDPQITTEKAVMSSLNSILKEYCPKKGVGIRLKND
;
A
#
# COMPACT_ATOMS: atom_id res chain seq x y z
N MET A 1 21.67 -12.75 1.86
CA MET A 1 21.64 -12.86 0.39
C MET A 1 22.02 -11.52 -0.18
N THR A 2 23.06 -11.47 -1.02
CA THR A 2 23.63 -10.19 -1.48
C THR A 2 22.74 -9.56 -2.55
N GLN A 3 22.89 -8.25 -2.79
CA GLN A 3 22.07 -7.55 -3.78
C GLN A 3 22.27 -8.10 -5.21
N ARG A 4 23.49 -8.53 -5.54
CA ARG A 4 23.78 -9.19 -6.82
C ARG A 4 23.02 -10.51 -7.00
N ASP A 5 22.73 -11.21 -5.90
CA ASP A 5 21.96 -12.45 -5.96
C ASP A 5 20.50 -12.19 -6.32
N LYS A 6 19.91 -11.09 -5.81
CA LYS A 6 18.54 -10.70 -6.14
C LYS A 6 18.40 -10.34 -7.62
N ASP A 7 19.31 -9.55 -8.16
CA ASP A 7 19.26 -9.14 -9.57
C ASP A 7 19.44 -10.34 -10.53
N ARG A 8 20.26 -11.33 -10.15
CA ARG A 8 20.41 -12.59 -10.90
C ARG A 8 19.13 -13.43 -10.91
N ILE A 9 18.38 -13.44 -9.79
CA ILE A 9 17.10 -14.15 -9.68
C ILE A 9 16.05 -13.51 -10.61
N GLU A 10 15.96 -12.19 -10.61
CA GLU A 10 15.05 -11.44 -11.49
C GLU A 10 15.34 -11.70 -12.98
N GLU A 11 16.62 -11.69 -13.37
CA GLU A 11 17.04 -12.03 -14.74
C GLU A 11 16.68 -13.49 -15.11
N ALA A 12 16.89 -14.44 -14.20
CA ALA A 12 16.56 -15.84 -14.42
C ALA A 12 15.04 -16.05 -14.58
N LEU A 13 14.22 -15.36 -13.79
CA LEU A 13 12.77 -15.44 -13.87
C LEU A 13 12.24 -14.81 -15.15
N PHE A 14 12.81 -13.68 -15.58
CA PHE A 14 12.43 -13.09 -16.85
C PHE A 14 12.78 -13.99 -18.03
N LYS A 15 14.00 -14.57 -18.05
CA LYS A 15 14.40 -15.57 -19.05
C LYS A 15 13.45 -16.76 -19.07
N GLY A 16 13.07 -17.27 -17.89
CA GLY A 16 12.11 -18.36 -17.74
C GLY A 16 10.77 -18.03 -18.39
N TYR A 17 10.22 -16.84 -18.10
CA TYR A 17 8.96 -16.37 -18.68
C TYR A 17 9.05 -16.19 -20.20
N LEU A 18 10.11 -15.58 -20.71
CA LEU A 18 10.29 -15.40 -22.16
C LEU A 18 10.30 -16.75 -22.90
N ARG A 19 10.91 -17.78 -22.30
CA ARG A 19 10.92 -19.12 -22.88
C ARG A 19 9.52 -19.73 -22.96
N THR A 20 8.63 -19.51 -21.98
CA THR A 20 7.24 -20.00 -22.07
C THR A 20 6.45 -19.32 -23.19
N LYS A 21 6.83 -18.10 -23.56
CA LYS A 21 6.29 -17.33 -24.69
C LYS A 21 7.04 -17.55 -26.01
N ARG A 22 8.04 -18.44 -26.05
CA ARG A 22 8.93 -18.68 -27.22
C ARG A 22 9.64 -17.41 -27.70
N LEU A 23 10.00 -16.52 -26.77
CA LEU A 23 10.70 -15.27 -27.04
C LEU A 23 12.15 -15.33 -26.56
N SER A 24 13.05 -14.67 -27.29
CA SER A 24 14.47 -14.60 -26.95
C SER A 24 14.78 -13.53 -25.89
N PHE A 25 15.74 -13.78 -24.99
CA PHE A 25 16.23 -12.76 -24.08
C PHE A 25 17.32 -11.92 -24.76
N THR A 26 16.90 -10.88 -25.48
CA THR A 26 17.81 -10.02 -26.27
C THR A 26 18.58 -9.03 -25.41
N CYS A 27 19.63 -8.42 -25.98
CA CYS A 27 20.44 -7.40 -25.30
C CYS A 27 19.60 -6.18 -24.88
N GLU A 28 18.65 -5.75 -25.71
CA GLU A 28 17.75 -4.64 -25.37
C GLU A 28 16.90 -4.97 -24.15
N ARG A 29 16.31 -6.18 -24.11
CA ARG A 29 15.51 -6.66 -22.97
C ARG A 29 16.34 -6.73 -21.69
N LYS A 30 17.60 -7.15 -21.80
CA LYS A 30 18.55 -7.17 -20.68
C LYS A 30 18.86 -5.76 -20.17
N HIS A 31 19.10 -4.79 -21.06
CA HIS A 31 19.38 -3.41 -20.67
C HIS A 31 18.17 -2.75 -20.01
N ILE A 32 16.95 -2.98 -20.53
CA ILE A 32 15.71 -2.50 -19.91
C ILE A 32 15.53 -3.07 -18.51
N LEU A 33 15.67 -4.39 -18.34
CA LEU A 33 15.56 -5.03 -17.03
C LEU A 33 16.57 -4.45 -16.04
N LYS A 34 17.85 -4.37 -16.42
CA LYS A 34 18.90 -3.82 -15.56
C LYS A 34 18.59 -2.39 -15.14
N GLU A 35 18.15 -1.55 -16.08
CA GLU A 35 17.82 -0.16 -15.77
C GLU A 35 16.68 -0.06 -14.76
N ILE A 36 15.64 -0.88 -14.91
CA ILE A 36 14.53 -0.93 -13.96
C ILE A 36 15.03 -1.34 -12.57
N LEU A 37 15.89 -2.36 -12.49
CA LEU A 37 16.47 -2.81 -11.21
C LEU A 37 17.33 -1.71 -10.57
N GLU A 38 18.08 -0.93 -11.36
CA GLU A 38 18.86 0.20 -10.86
C GLU A 38 18.00 1.37 -10.38
N ILE A 39 17.03 1.82 -11.19
CA ILE A 39 16.13 2.93 -10.82
C ILE A 39 15.33 2.59 -9.56
N SER A 40 14.90 1.32 -9.43
CA SER A 40 14.12 0.85 -8.28
C SER A 40 14.89 0.89 -6.96
N LYS A 41 16.22 1.08 -6.98
CA LYS A 41 17.03 1.27 -5.77
C LYS A 41 16.84 2.64 -5.14
N THR A 42 16.61 3.66 -5.97
CA THR A 42 16.55 5.05 -5.52
C THR A 42 15.13 5.60 -5.51
N ILE A 43 14.26 5.06 -6.37
CA ILE A 43 12.90 5.56 -6.53
C ILE A 43 11.94 4.38 -6.66
N LYS A 44 10.88 4.40 -5.84
CA LYS A 44 9.87 3.34 -5.82
C LYS A 44 9.03 3.29 -7.11
N HIS A 45 8.68 4.45 -7.66
CA HIS A 45 7.83 4.59 -8.85
C HIS A 45 8.56 5.37 -9.95
N PHE A 46 8.49 4.89 -11.19
CA PHE A 46 9.09 5.55 -12.35
C PHE A 46 8.13 5.60 -13.55
N SER A 47 8.23 6.66 -14.34
CA SER A 47 7.51 6.75 -15.62
C SER A 47 8.30 6.09 -16.75
N ILE A 48 7.60 5.69 -17.82
CA ILE A 48 8.26 5.16 -19.03
C ILE A 48 9.19 6.20 -19.67
N ASN A 49 8.79 7.48 -19.67
CA ASN A 49 9.64 8.55 -20.22
C ASN A 49 10.95 8.68 -19.44
N LYS A 50 10.91 8.56 -18.10
CA LYS A 50 12.12 8.58 -17.27
C LYS A 50 13.02 7.38 -17.56
N LEU A 51 12.43 6.18 -17.65
CA LEU A 51 13.16 4.97 -18.01
C LEU A 51 13.83 5.09 -19.39
N TYR A 52 13.10 5.59 -20.38
CA TYR A 52 13.61 5.81 -21.73
C TYR A 52 14.77 6.80 -21.75
N ASN A 53 14.65 7.94 -21.07
CA ASN A 53 15.69 8.94 -20.99
C ASN A 53 16.97 8.38 -20.35
N ASN A 54 16.85 7.60 -19.27
CA ASN A 54 18.00 6.95 -18.66
C ASN A 54 18.72 5.97 -19.60
N LEU A 55 17.95 5.19 -20.37
CA LEU A 55 18.51 4.26 -21.35
C LEU A 55 19.28 4.99 -22.46
N LEU A 56 18.78 6.15 -22.92
CA LEU A 56 19.46 7.00 -23.89
C LEU A 56 20.78 7.56 -23.34
N VAL A 57 20.78 8.06 -22.10
CA VAL A 57 21.99 8.59 -21.43
C VAL A 57 23.07 7.50 -21.33
N LYS A 58 22.67 6.25 -21.08
CA LYS A 58 23.57 5.09 -21.04
C LYS A 58 23.96 4.55 -22.43
N ARG A 59 23.67 5.30 -23.50
CA ARG A 59 23.96 4.97 -24.92
C ARG A 59 23.34 3.65 -25.40
N ASN A 60 22.24 3.21 -24.77
CA ASN A 60 21.49 2.05 -25.24
C ASN A 60 20.55 2.48 -26.37
N ARG A 61 20.84 2.07 -27.62
CA ARG A 61 19.98 2.34 -28.79
C ARG A 61 18.76 1.41 -28.78
N ILE A 62 17.73 1.78 -28.02
CA ILE A 62 16.49 1.01 -27.88
C ILE A 62 15.34 1.84 -28.43
N SER A 63 14.57 1.28 -29.38
CA SER A 63 13.37 1.97 -29.88
C SER A 63 12.30 2.07 -28.80
N LYS A 64 11.46 3.13 -28.84
CA LYS A 64 10.30 3.26 -27.94
C LYS A 64 9.39 2.03 -28.03
N GLY A 65 9.14 1.51 -29.24
CA GLY A 65 8.33 0.30 -29.43
C GLY A 65 8.90 -0.93 -28.72
N THR A 66 10.22 -1.12 -28.77
CA THR A 66 10.90 -2.20 -28.04
C THR A 66 10.77 -2.02 -26.52
N LEU A 67 10.86 -0.78 -26.02
CA LEU A 67 10.66 -0.48 -24.60
C LEU A 67 9.26 -0.85 -24.14
N TYR A 68 8.21 -0.36 -24.81
CA TYR A 68 6.82 -0.63 -24.44
C TYR A 68 6.49 -2.13 -24.47
N ARG A 69 6.90 -2.85 -25.53
CA ARG A 69 6.70 -4.31 -25.61
C ARG A 69 7.42 -5.04 -24.48
N THR A 70 8.63 -4.61 -24.14
CA THR A 70 9.41 -5.25 -23.06
C THR A 70 8.80 -4.96 -21.69
N ILE A 71 8.33 -3.74 -21.44
CA ILE A 71 7.62 -3.40 -20.19
C ILE A 71 6.38 -4.26 -20.04
N LYS A 72 5.61 -4.50 -21.11
CA LYS A 72 4.46 -5.39 -21.05
C LYS A 72 4.85 -6.82 -20.67
N LEU A 73 5.94 -7.35 -21.22
CA LEU A 73 6.46 -8.67 -20.86
C LEU A 73 6.95 -8.73 -19.39
N LEU A 74 7.53 -7.64 -18.89
CA LEU A 74 7.95 -7.52 -17.49
C LEU A 74 6.76 -7.43 -16.53
N GLU A 75 5.68 -6.78 -16.94
CA GLU A 75 4.41 -6.74 -16.22
C GLU A 75 3.76 -8.12 -16.15
N ASP A 76 3.67 -8.80 -17.30
CA ASP A 76 3.06 -10.12 -17.39
C ASP A 76 3.88 -11.18 -16.63
N SER A 77 5.20 -11.03 -16.59
CA SER A 77 6.11 -11.87 -15.78
C SER A 77 6.14 -11.52 -14.30
N LYS A 78 5.35 -10.53 -13.86
CA LYS A 78 5.25 -10.07 -12.46
C LYS A 78 6.59 -9.59 -11.88
N ILE A 79 7.45 -9.04 -12.73
CA ILE A 79 8.69 -8.36 -12.33
C ILE A 79 8.44 -6.88 -12.12
N VAL A 80 7.51 -6.31 -12.87
CA VAL A 80 7.08 -4.91 -12.77
C VAL A 80 5.56 -4.87 -12.60
N LYS A 81 5.06 -3.85 -11.92
CA LYS A 81 3.64 -3.55 -11.80
C LYS A 81 3.37 -2.14 -12.32
N LYS A 82 2.29 -2.01 -13.08
CA LYS A 82 1.76 -0.74 -13.57
C LYS A 82 0.71 -0.21 -12.58
N THR A 83 0.75 1.08 -12.29
CA THR A 83 -0.24 1.80 -11.48
C THR A 83 -0.68 3.05 -12.23
N ASP A 84 -1.98 3.27 -12.27
CA ASP A 84 -2.60 4.44 -12.88
C ASP A 84 -2.63 5.56 -11.82
N ILE A 85 -2.11 6.75 -12.15
CA ILE A 85 -2.10 7.90 -11.23
C ILE A 85 -3.23 8.87 -11.56
N ASP A 86 -3.42 9.16 -12.86
CA ASP A 86 -4.46 10.02 -13.41
C ASP A 86 -4.84 9.53 -14.81
N SER A 87 -5.89 10.10 -15.41
CA SER A 87 -6.55 9.61 -16.65
C SER A 87 -5.63 9.37 -17.86
N ASP A 88 -4.41 9.95 -17.87
CA ASP A 88 -3.42 9.73 -18.93
C ASP A 88 -1.98 9.46 -18.44
N GLN A 89 -1.78 9.19 -17.13
CA GLN A 89 -0.44 8.98 -16.57
C GLN A 89 -0.29 7.65 -15.85
N TYR A 90 0.71 6.89 -16.30
CA TYR A 90 1.08 5.59 -15.75
C TYR A 90 2.46 5.64 -15.11
N VAL A 91 2.57 5.07 -13.91
CA VAL A 91 3.85 4.76 -13.29
C VAL A 91 4.04 3.27 -13.12
N TYR A 92 5.30 2.89 -13.01
CA TYR A 92 5.73 1.51 -12.89
C TYR A 92 6.55 1.34 -11.61
N GLU A 93 6.43 0.20 -10.97
CA GLU A 93 7.22 -0.20 -9.80
C GLU A 93 7.75 -1.63 -9.98
N LYS A 94 8.94 -1.92 -9.45
CA LYS A 94 9.45 -3.28 -9.40
C LYS A 94 8.66 -4.10 -8.37
N VAL A 95 8.21 -5.29 -8.74
CA VAL A 95 7.58 -6.25 -7.84
C VAL A 95 8.65 -6.92 -6.99
N GLU A 96 8.40 -7.04 -5.69
CA GLU A 96 9.25 -7.84 -4.81
C GLU A 96 8.80 -9.31 -4.87
N GLN A 97 9.60 -10.18 -5.52
CA GLN A 97 9.29 -11.59 -5.80
C GLN A 97 9.18 -12.52 -4.57
N TYR A 98 9.22 -12.01 -3.35
CA TYR A 98 9.18 -12.84 -2.14
C TYR A 98 7.76 -13.15 -1.62
N ASN A 99 6.73 -13.01 -2.46
CA ASN A 99 5.34 -13.31 -2.10
C ASN A 99 4.89 -14.69 -2.58
N ILE A 100 5.00 -15.70 -1.70
CA ILE A 100 4.54 -17.07 -1.97
C ILE A 100 3.01 -17.19 -2.04
N GLY A 101 2.29 -16.20 -1.54
CA GLY A 101 0.85 -16.15 -1.60
C GLY A 101 0.30 -15.02 -0.76
N HIS A 102 -1.00 -14.85 -0.85
CA HIS A 102 -1.75 -13.81 -0.16
C HIS A 102 -2.83 -14.50 0.67
N MET A 103 -2.84 -14.24 1.97
CA MET A 103 -4.00 -14.50 2.80
C MET A 103 -4.95 -13.32 2.60
N VAL A 104 -6.17 -13.60 2.17
CA VAL A 104 -7.22 -12.59 2.09
C VAL A 104 -8.10 -12.76 3.31
N CYS A 105 -8.11 -11.73 4.17
CA CYS A 105 -9.09 -11.70 5.23
C CYS A 105 -10.49 -11.55 4.63
N LEU A 106 -11.39 -12.51 4.87
CA LEU A 106 -12.74 -12.41 4.32
C LEU A 106 -13.54 -11.23 4.89
N LYS A 107 -13.16 -10.76 6.09
CA LYS A 107 -13.84 -9.70 6.84
C LYS A 107 -13.33 -8.28 6.50
N CYS A 108 -12.02 -8.01 6.62
CA CYS A 108 -11.46 -6.67 6.36
C CYS A 108 -10.75 -6.55 5.01
N LYS A 109 -10.81 -7.59 4.17
CA LYS A 109 -10.14 -7.70 2.86
C LYS A 109 -8.63 -7.46 2.87
N ARG A 110 -8.02 -7.29 4.05
CA ARG A 110 -6.58 -7.15 4.22
C ARG A 110 -5.89 -8.34 3.58
N ILE A 111 -4.93 -8.00 2.74
CA ILE A 111 -4.04 -8.94 2.11
C ILE A 111 -2.80 -9.02 2.97
N ILE A 112 -2.55 -10.22 3.52
CA ILE A 112 -1.34 -10.48 4.30
C ILE A 112 -0.44 -11.37 3.44
N GLU A 113 0.80 -10.92 3.30
CA GLU A 113 1.84 -11.67 2.62
C GLU A 113 2.22 -12.91 3.42
N ILE A 114 2.21 -14.06 2.75
CA ILE A 114 2.57 -15.32 3.40
C ILE A 114 4.08 -15.43 3.46
N ASN A 115 4.61 -15.60 4.69
CA ASN A 115 6.04 -15.69 4.91
C ASN A 115 6.67 -16.88 4.14
N GLN A 116 7.52 -16.51 3.19
CA GLN A 116 8.21 -17.43 2.31
C GLN A 116 9.03 -18.51 3.04
N LYS A 117 9.70 -18.12 4.12
CA LYS A 117 10.61 -19.01 4.86
C LYS A 117 9.85 -20.15 5.53
N ALA A 118 8.67 -19.86 6.09
CA ALA A 118 7.83 -20.84 6.76
C ALA A 118 7.35 -21.92 5.78
N ILE A 119 6.84 -21.53 4.60
CA ILE A 119 6.40 -22.49 3.58
C ILE A 119 7.57 -23.32 3.04
N LYS A 120 8.72 -22.70 2.77
CA LYS A 120 9.89 -23.43 2.28
C LYS A 120 10.41 -24.44 3.30
N SER A 121 10.38 -24.09 4.59
CA SER A 121 10.72 -25.00 5.68
C SER A 121 9.80 -26.22 5.70
N LEU A 122 8.48 -25.99 5.59
CA LEU A 122 7.48 -27.05 5.57
C LEU A 122 7.69 -28.03 4.39
N ILE A 123 7.90 -27.50 3.18
CA ILE A 123 8.16 -28.34 1.99
C ILE A 123 9.42 -29.19 2.18
N ASN A 124 10.50 -28.59 2.68
CA ASN A 124 11.74 -29.31 2.95
C ASN A 124 11.54 -30.41 4.01
N GLN A 125 10.76 -30.14 5.05
CA GLN A 125 10.45 -31.12 6.09
C GLN A 125 9.66 -32.30 5.52
N ILE A 126 8.68 -32.05 4.65
CA ILE A 126 7.90 -33.10 3.98
C ILE A 126 8.80 -33.93 3.07
N CYS A 127 9.66 -33.29 2.26
CA CYS A 127 10.62 -33.99 1.40
C CYS A 127 11.57 -34.87 2.21
N ARG A 128 12.12 -34.37 3.32
CA ARG A 128 12.98 -35.16 4.22
C ARG A 128 12.25 -36.36 4.81
N LYS A 129 11.03 -36.18 5.31
CA LYS A 129 10.21 -37.27 5.88
C LYS A 129 9.86 -38.35 4.87
N LYS A 130 9.82 -38.00 3.58
CA LYS A 130 9.47 -38.91 2.48
C LYS A 130 10.69 -39.30 1.64
N SER A 131 11.91 -39.00 2.10
CA SER A 131 13.18 -39.30 1.42
C SER A 131 13.29 -38.77 -0.02
N PHE A 132 12.62 -37.66 -0.31
CA PHE A 132 12.72 -36.97 -1.60
C PHE A 132 13.76 -35.86 -1.57
N ASN A 133 14.49 -35.69 -2.69
CA ASN A 133 15.43 -34.59 -2.88
C ASN A 133 14.76 -33.50 -3.74
N LEU A 134 14.48 -32.34 -3.13
CA LEU A 134 13.73 -31.25 -3.77
C LEU A 134 14.53 -30.62 -4.92
N LYS A 135 14.06 -30.76 -6.16
CA LYS A 135 14.72 -30.19 -7.36
C LYS A 135 14.09 -28.89 -7.86
N ARG A 136 12.75 -28.81 -7.87
CA ARG A 136 11.97 -27.63 -8.28
C ARG A 136 10.69 -27.54 -7.46
N THR A 137 10.16 -26.33 -7.31
CA THR A 137 8.92 -26.07 -6.57
C THR A 137 8.05 -25.12 -7.37
N HIS A 138 6.80 -25.51 -7.60
CA HIS A 138 5.77 -24.66 -8.16
C HIS A 138 4.56 -24.73 -7.23
N LEU A 139 4.24 -23.63 -6.55
CA LEU A 139 3.19 -23.58 -5.54
C LEU A 139 2.28 -22.39 -5.85
N LYS A 140 0.97 -22.65 -5.95
CA LYS A 140 -0.06 -21.62 -6.05
C LYS A 140 -0.94 -21.73 -4.82
N LEU A 141 -0.69 -20.89 -3.82
CA LEU A 141 -1.41 -20.92 -2.56
C LEU A 141 -2.40 -19.74 -2.50
N ARG A 142 -3.67 -20.04 -2.25
CA ARG A 142 -4.71 -19.05 -1.98
C ARG A 142 -5.40 -19.46 -0.68
N VAL A 143 -5.33 -18.58 0.31
CA VAL A 143 -5.85 -18.87 1.64
C VAL A 143 -6.92 -17.83 1.95
N TYR A 144 -8.11 -18.33 2.21
CA TYR A 144 -9.26 -17.54 2.65
C TYR A 144 -9.47 -17.83 4.12
N ALA A 145 -9.27 -16.82 4.98
CA ALA A 145 -9.36 -17.01 6.41
C ALA A 145 -9.97 -15.77 7.08
N ILE A 146 -10.55 -15.98 8.26
CA ILE A 146 -10.99 -14.90 9.16
C ILE A 146 -9.97 -14.88 10.30
N ILE A 147 -9.27 -13.76 10.47
CA ILE A 147 -8.30 -13.63 11.55
C ILE A 147 -8.94 -12.82 12.68
N VAL A 148 -9.28 -13.50 13.77
CA VAL A 148 -10.00 -12.93 14.91
C VAL A 148 -9.16 -11.84 15.62
N GLN A 149 -7.84 -12.02 15.70
CA GLN A 149 -6.93 -11.06 16.38
C GLN A 149 -6.50 -9.86 15.50
N ILE A 150 -6.29 -10.05 14.19
CA ILE A 150 -5.81 -8.99 13.28
C ILE A 150 -6.94 -8.05 12.88
N CYS A 151 -8.20 -8.50 12.81
CA CYS A 151 -9.34 -7.61 12.59
C CYS A 151 -9.63 -6.65 13.75
N LEU A 152 -9.11 -6.91 14.95
CA LEU A 152 -9.09 -5.93 16.05
C LEU A 152 -7.90 -4.97 15.89
N ASN A 153 -6.73 -5.48 15.50
CA ASN A 153 -5.52 -4.69 15.29
C ASN A 153 -5.47 -3.93 13.94
N THR A 154 -6.45 -4.10 13.04
CA THR A 154 -6.51 -3.37 11.76
C THR A 154 -6.86 -1.89 11.92
N MET A 155 -7.32 -1.47 13.10
CA MET A 155 -7.44 -0.05 13.42
C MET A 155 -6.06 0.61 13.53
N ASN A 156 -5.02 -0.13 13.91
CA ASN A 156 -3.83 0.43 14.53
C ASN A 156 -2.63 0.80 13.63
N ASP A 157 -2.78 0.90 12.30
CA ASP A 157 -1.62 1.04 11.40
C ASP A 157 -1.58 2.26 10.46
N TYR A 158 -2.56 3.17 10.49
CA TYR A 158 -2.57 4.33 9.59
C TYR A 158 -2.03 5.61 10.24
N PRO A 159 -1.08 6.32 9.62
CA PRO A 159 -0.87 7.71 9.93
C PRO A 159 -2.03 8.55 9.37
N LEU A 160 -2.84 9.14 10.25
CA LEU A 160 -3.89 10.14 9.95
C LEU A 160 -3.40 11.40 9.21
N LYS A 161 -2.10 11.50 8.93
CA LYS A 161 -1.55 12.48 7.99
C LYS A 161 -1.94 12.06 6.57
N GLY A 162 -2.91 12.75 5.98
CA GLY A 162 -3.44 12.44 4.64
C GLY A 162 -4.77 11.66 4.62
N ILE A 163 -5.44 11.53 5.77
CA ILE A 163 -6.79 10.92 5.87
C ILE A 163 -7.87 12.00 6.06
N VAL A 164 -7.57 13.04 6.85
CA VAL A 164 -8.49 14.12 7.20
C VAL A 164 -7.84 15.46 6.87
N LYS A 165 -8.55 16.31 6.13
CA LYS A 165 -8.19 17.71 5.90
C LYS A 165 -9.06 18.60 6.78
N CYS A 166 -8.47 19.50 7.56
CA CYS A 166 -9.22 20.60 8.16
C CYS A 166 -9.60 21.57 7.04
N VAL A 167 -10.90 21.66 6.75
CA VAL A 167 -11.43 22.48 5.64
C VAL A 167 -11.82 23.87 6.13
N HIS A 168 -12.26 23.96 7.38
CA HIS A 168 -12.66 25.22 7.98
C HIS A 168 -12.44 25.18 9.49
N SER A 169 -11.75 26.19 10.00
CA SER A 169 -11.66 26.46 11.43
C SER A 169 -12.12 27.89 11.68
N THR A 170 -13.18 28.02 12.47
CA THR A 170 -13.67 29.29 13.00
C THR A 170 -13.95 29.11 14.49
N LYS A 171 -13.97 30.21 15.24
CA LYS A 171 -14.25 30.18 16.68
C LYS A 171 -15.58 29.47 16.93
N GLY A 172 -15.53 28.34 17.63
CA GLY A 172 -16.70 27.51 17.97
C GLY A 172 -17.09 26.47 16.91
N ARG A 173 -16.36 26.34 15.81
CA ARG A 173 -16.68 25.37 14.75
C ARG A 173 -15.46 24.86 13.99
N LEU A 174 -15.31 23.55 13.97
CA LEU A 174 -14.30 22.84 13.20
C LEU A 174 -14.97 21.97 12.13
N ARG A 175 -14.53 22.06 10.88
CA ARG A 175 -14.97 21.16 9.81
C ARG A 175 -13.79 20.39 9.26
N PHE A 176 -13.94 19.09 9.29
CA PHE A 176 -13.02 18.11 8.76
C PHE A 176 -13.63 17.46 7.54
N GLN A 177 -12.83 17.21 6.51
CA GLN A 177 -13.23 16.44 5.35
C GLN A 177 -12.27 15.27 5.18
N LEU A 178 -12.84 14.09 4.96
CA LEU A 178 -12.08 12.91 4.60
C LEU A 178 -11.55 13.06 3.18
N ILE A 179 -10.32 12.62 2.96
CA ILE A 179 -9.75 12.50 1.61
C ILE A 179 -10.35 11.24 0.96
N ASP A 180 -10.50 11.22 -0.37
CA ASP A 180 -11.24 10.16 -1.08
C ASP A 180 -10.74 8.74 -0.77
N SER A 181 -9.42 8.58 -0.61
CA SER A 181 -8.80 7.30 -0.20
C SER A 181 -9.23 6.84 1.21
N ALA A 182 -9.56 7.77 2.11
CA ALA A 182 -10.07 7.48 3.44
C ALA A 182 -11.56 7.11 3.44
N ILE A 183 -12.36 7.66 2.52
CA ILE A 183 -13.79 7.35 2.42
C ILE A 183 -13.98 5.86 2.14
N GLU A 184 -13.22 5.31 1.19
CA GLU A 184 -13.28 3.88 0.87
C GLU A 184 -12.84 3.00 2.04
N MET A 185 -11.81 3.43 2.79
CA MET A 185 -11.33 2.70 3.97
C MET A 185 -12.33 2.68 5.12
N LEU A 186 -13.15 3.71 5.25
CA LEU A 186 -14.09 3.86 6.38
C LEU A 186 -15.48 3.27 6.08
N LYS A 187 -15.78 2.88 4.83
CA LYS A 187 -17.03 2.20 4.45
C LYS A 187 -17.22 0.86 5.17
N ASP A 188 -16.13 0.19 5.51
CA ASP A 188 -16.13 -1.14 6.14
C ASP A 188 -16.02 -1.09 7.68
N ILE A 189 -16.06 0.10 8.29
CA ILE A 189 -16.11 0.22 9.75
C ILE A 189 -17.45 -0.29 10.26
N SER A 190 -17.40 -1.19 11.26
CA SER A 190 -18.62 -1.70 11.89
C SER A 190 -19.47 -0.57 12.48
N PRO A 191 -20.80 -0.59 12.31
CA PRO A 191 -21.69 0.45 12.85
C PRO A 191 -21.48 0.73 14.35
N ARG A 192 -21.23 -0.31 15.15
CA ARG A 192 -20.97 -0.22 16.60
C ARG A 192 -19.77 0.67 16.93
N LEU A 193 -18.67 0.48 16.21
CA LEU A 193 -17.44 1.24 16.40
C LEU A 193 -17.59 2.69 15.95
N LYS A 194 -18.38 2.94 14.89
CA LYS A 194 -18.73 4.30 14.45
C LYS A 194 -19.52 5.02 15.55
N GLU A 195 -20.50 4.36 16.15
CA GLU A 195 -21.26 4.90 17.28
C GLU A 195 -20.38 5.15 18.51
N GLU A 196 -19.47 4.22 18.84
CA GLU A 196 -18.56 4.38 19.97
C GLU A 196 -17.64 5.60 19.81
N ILE A 197 -17.06 5.78 18.62
CA ILE A 197 -16.21 6.94 18.32
C ILE A 197 -17.03 8.23 18.38
N LEU A 198 -18.24 8.24 17.81
CA LEU A 198 -19.09 9.44 17.83
C LEU A 198 -19.50 9.84 19.24
N LYS A 199 -19.88 8.87 20.08
CA LYS A 199 -20.13 9.12 21.50
C LYS A 199 -18.90 9.72 22.17
N LYS A 200 -17.73 9.12 22.03
CA LYS A 200 -16.50 9.67 22.62
C LYS A 200 -16.22 11.12 22.20
N ILE A 201 -16.53 11.48 20.95
CA ILE A 201 -16.41 12.87 20.48
C ILE A 201 -17.48 13.75 21.14
N GLU A 202 -18.74 13.36 21.13
CA GLU A 202 -19.84 14.13 21.75
C GLU A 202 -19.63 14.39 23.26
N TYR A 203 -18.93 13.49 23.95
CA TYR A 203 -18.57 13.64 25.37
C TYR A 203 -17.36 14.54 25.64
N ILE A 204 -16.67 15.06 24.62
CA ILE A 204 -15.58 16.01 24.84
C ILE A 204 -16.15 17.29 25.49
N PRO A 205 -15.60 17.76 26.62
CA PRO A 205 -16.08 18.97 27.28
C PRO A 205 -16.12 20.17 26.34
N GLY A 206 -17.27 20.83 26.30
CA GLY A 206 -17.53 21.99 25.45
C GLY A 206 -17.96 21.67 24.02
N ILE A 207 -18.02 20.40 23.58
CA ILE A 207 -18.68 20.07 22.30
C ILE A 207 -20.19 20.23 22.44
N THR A 208 -20.79 20.94 21.49
CA THR A 208 -22.23 21.23 21.46
C THR A 208 -22.98 20.46 20.38
N ALA A 209 -22.29 20.08 19.29
CA ALA A 209 -22.86 19.24 18.25
C ALA A 209 -21.79 18.57 17.39
N VAL A 210 -22.08 17.36 16.91
CA VAL A 210 -21.31 16.67 15.87
C VAL A 210 -22.24 16.39 14.70
N ARG A 211 -21.88 16.83 13.50
CA ARG A 211 -22.68 16.64 12.28
C ARG A 211 -21.84 15.94 11.22
N ILE A 212 -22.38 14.85 10.68
CA ILE A 212 -21.76 14.12 9.57
C ILE A 212 -22.53 14.44 8.30
N ASN A 213 -21.82 14.89 7.27
CA ASN A 213 -22.35 14.98 5.92
C ASN A 213 -21.73 13.84 5.08
N PRO A 214 -22.47 12.76 4.82
CA PRO A 214 -21.97 11.61 4.08
C PRO A 214 -21.71 11.93 2.60
N THR A 215 -22.45 12.88 2.00
CA THR A 215 -22.34 13.26 0.58
C THR A 215 -20.97 13.82 0.23
N ILE A 216 -20.40 14.64 1.12
CA ILE A 216 -19.07 15.24 0.94
C ILE A 216 -18.03 14.66 1.90
N ALA A 217 -18.36 13.56 2.58
CA ALA A 217 -17.56 12.90 3.60
C ALA A 217 -16.93 13.87 4.62
N SER A 218 -17.73 14.79 5.13
CA SER A 218 -17.28 15.80 6.08
C SER A 218 -17.89 15.60 7.46
N VAL A 219 -17.11 15.90 8.50
CA VAL A 219 -17.55 15.93 9.89
C VAL A 219 -17.37 17.36 10.39
N THR A 220 -18.45 17.96 10.88
CA THR A 220 -18.45 19.27 11.53
C THR A 220 -18.62 19.07 13.02
N ILE A 221 -17.73 19.65 13.80
CA ILE A 221 -17.77 19.70 15.26
C ILE A 221 -18.01 21.14 15.67
N SER A 222 -19.11 21.37 16.37
CA SER A 222 -19.41 22.64 17.03
C SER A 222 -19.03 22.55 18.50
N TYR A 223 -18.45 23.61 19.04
CA TYR A 223 -18.06 23.68 20.44
C TYR A 223 -18.33 25.08 21.01
N ASP A 224 -18.53 25.18 22.32
CA ASP A 224 -18.68 26.43 23.03
C ASP A 224 -17.30 27.04 23.31
N PRO A 225 -16.96 28.20 22.71
CA PRO A 225 -15.68 28.88 22.93
C PRO A 225 -15.47 29.39 24.35
N GLN A 226 -16.51 29.45 25.18
CA GLN A 226 -16.42 29.83 26.59
C GLN A 226 -15.96 28.66 27.47
N ILE A 227 -16.23 27.41 27.05
CA ILE A 227 -15.97 26.19 27.81
C ILE A 227 -14.68 25.51 27.35
N THR A 228 -14.39 25.54 26.04
CA THR A 228 -13.22 24.87 25.47
C THR A 228 -12.59 25.67 24.33
N THR A 229 -11.32 25.37 24.04
CA THR A 229 -10.58 26.01 22.94
C THR A 229 -10.43 25.04 21.78
N GLU A 230 -10.22 25.56 20.58
CA GLU A 230 -9.90 24.76 19.39
C GLU A 230 -8.74 23.80 19.64
N LYS A 231 -7.66 24.27 20.28
CA LYS A 231 -6.48 23.46 20.58
C LYS A 231 -6.80 22.31 21.54
N ALA A 232 -7.65 22.55 22.55
CA ALA A 232 -8.10 21.53 23.48
C ALA A 232 -8.97 20.48 22.79
N VAL A 233 -9.95 20.92 21.97
CA VAL A 233 -10.78 20.01 21.16
C VAL A 233 -9.92 19.15 20.23
N MET A 234 -8.96 19.75 19.53
CA MET A 234 -8.02 19.03 18.65
C MET A 234 -7.13 18.03 19.41
N SER A 235 -6.68 18.38 20.61
CA SER A 235 -5.91 17.47 21.47
C SER A 235 -6.74 16.25 21.89
N SER A 236 -7.99 16.47 22.33
CA SER A 236 -8.90 15.39 22.71
C SER A 236 -9.27 14.50 21.52
N LEU A 237 -9.54 15.07 20.35
CA LEU A 237 -9.77 14.30 19.12
C LEU A 237 -8.56 13.43 18.78
N ASN A 238 -7.35 13.99 18.87
CA ASN A 238 -6.11 13.24 18.67
C ASN A 238 -5.90 12.14 19.71
N SER A 239 -6.32 12.35 20.96
CA SER A 239 -6.27 11.32 22.02
C SER A 239 -7.20 10.17 21.70
N ILE A 240 -8.46 10.44 21.36
CA ILE A 240 -9.44 9.43 20.94
C ILE A 240 -8.89 8.66 19.75
N LEU A 241 -8.35 9.36 18.75
CA LEU A 241 -7.82 8.72 17.55
C LEU A 241 -6.57 7.86 17.83
N LYS A 242 -5.73 8.21 18.81
CA LYS A 242 -4.57 7.40 19.21
C LYS A 242 -4.97 6.04 19.81
N GLU A 243 -6.10 5.97 20.52
CA GLU A 243 -6.64 4.70 21.04
C GLU A 243 -6.92 3.70 19.91
N TYR A 244 -7.24 4.23 18.73
CA TYR A 244 -7.53 3.45 17.53
C TYR A 244 -6.40 3.49 16.49
N CYS A 245 -5.28 4.20 16.73
CA CYS A 245 -4.14 4.38 15.81
C CYS A 245 -2.81 4.69 16.58
N PRO A 246 -2.11 3.69 17.15
CA PRO A 246 -1.05 3.82 18.15
C PRO A 246 0.35 4.22 17.64
N LYS A 247 0.52 4.66 16.39
CA LYS A 247 1.86 5.07 15.89
C LYS A 247 2.24 6.50 16.29
N LYS A 248 3.53 6.72 16.62
CA LYS A 248 4.12 8.06 16.82
C LYS A 248 4.04 8.88 15.52
N GLY A 249 3.57 10.14 15.60
CA GLY A 249 3.50 11.08 14.47
C GLY A 249 2.13 11.19 13.79
N VAL A 250 1.09 10.58 14.38
CA VAL A 250 -0.25 10.44 13.81
C VAL A 250 -1.26 11.34 14.54
N GLY A 251 -1.93 12.24 13.81
CA GLY A 251 -2.96 13.11 14.36
C GLY A 251 -3.50 14.14 13.34
N ILE A 252 -4.67 14.69 13.63
CA ILE A 252 -5.25 15.86 12.96
C ILE A 252 -4.42 17.08 13.34
N ARG A 253 -3.94 17.83 12.33
CA ARG A 253 -3.23 19.11 12.51
C ARG A 253 -4.09 20.26 12.00
N LEU A 254 -3.95 21.42 12.64
CA LEU A 254 -4.47 22.66 12.10
C LEU A 254 -3.61 23.10 10.92
N LYS A 255 -4.20 23.86 10.01
CA LYS A 255 -3.53 24.30 8.77
C LYS A 255 -2.31 25.21 9.02
N ASN A 256 -2.13 25.66 10.27
CA ASN A 256 -1.12 26.62 10.69
C ASN A 256 -0.02 25.99 11.60
N ASP A 257 0.03 24.66 11.75
CA ASP A 257 1.03 23.89 12.54
C ASP A 257 1.95 23.01 11.69
#